data_AF-A0A4S9C9L8-F1
#
_entry.id   AF-A0A4S9C9L8-F1
#
_cell.length_a   1.000
_cell.length_b   1.000
_cell.length_c   1.000
_cell.angle_alpha   90.00
_cell.angle_beta   90.00
_cell.angle_gamma   90.00
#
_symmetry.space_group_name_H-M   'P 1'
#
loop_
_entity.id
_entity.type
_entity.pdbx_description
1 polymer ?
#
loop_
_entity_poly.entity_id
_entity_poly.type
_entity_poly.pdbx_seq_one_letter_code
_entity_poly.pdbx_strand_id
1 'polypeptide(L)'
;MSSSSVVSRYAIFLTTLELLMLCVCSPSSKLPSASFKISNPNLFAEAAASDAHRASGKLLSKLDGIPYTLKDGFKYLAFANLKPNENAFIAEKLAQAGCVMIGKTNMPPMAAGGMQRGVYGRVESPYNTKYLTAAFSSGSSNGAATSTAASFAAFGLGSETVSSGRSPASNNGLVCYTPSRGVVSSRGLWPLYVICDVVVPLTRTIEDMLAVLEVITQPDPETIGDFWKDQRTVTLPKAFNLEGDLSRLCDAHSLRGKRLAVPGMYTEGISGTSISKTPFVSEGVKKVWAQAQTDLTSSGAI
;
A
#
# COMPACT_ATOMS: atom_id res chain seq x y z
N MET A 1 -19.76 -9.30 3.21
CA MET A 1 -18.59 -10.02 2.66
C MET A 1 -17.91 -10.74 3.83
N SER A 2 -17.79 -12.08 3.82
CA SER A 2 -17.18 -12.87 4.94
C SER A 2 -15.71 -12.50 5.16
N SER A 3 -15.05 -13.00 6.21
CA SER A 3 -13.69 -12.61 6.64
C SER A 3 -12.51 -13.29 5.90
N SER A 4 -12.73 -14.00 4.79
CA SER A 4 -11.63 -14.69 4.07
C SER A 4 -10.77 -13.72 3.23
N SER A 5 -9.46 -13.98 3.11
CA SER A 5 -8.55 -13.12 2.33
C SER A 5 -9.02 -12.96 0.88
N VAL A 6 -8.68 -11.81 0.28
CA VAL A 6 -8.93 -11.50 -1.14
C VAL A 6 -8.24 -12.58 -2.00
N VAL A 7 -7.00 -12.94 -1.65
CA VAL A 7 -6.24 -14.02 -2.30
C VAL A 7 -7.03 -15.34 -2.31
N SER A 8 -7.69 -15.71 -1.21
CA SER A 8 -8.47 -16.94 -1.11
C SER A 8 -9.79 -16.89 -1.91
N ARG A 9 -10.46 -15.74 -1.99
CA ARG A 9 -11.70 -15.60 -2.76
C ARG A 9 -11.49 -15.56 -4.27
N TYR A 10 -10.39 -14.97 -4.71
CA TYR A 10 -10.08 -14.82 -6.13
C TYR A 10 -9.44 -16.05 -6.75
N ALA A 11 -8.82 -16.92 -5.94
CA ALA A 11 -8.17 -18.13 -6.43
C ALA A 11 -9.11 -19.28 -6.83
N ILE A 12 -10.38 -19.27 -6.39
CA ILE A 12 -11.22 -20.49 -6.40
C ILE A 12 -12.30 -20.50 -7.51
N PHE A 13 -12.78 -19.37 -8.02
CA PHE A 13 -13.94 -19.39 -8.94
C PHE A 13 -13.94 -18.41 -10.12
N LEU A 14 -13.01 -17.45 -10.21
CA LEU A 14 -12.97 -16.47 -11.29
C LEU A 14 -11.65 -16.54 -12.06
N THR A 15 -11.72 -16.47 -13.38
CA THR A 15 -10.55 -16.22 -14.23
C THR A 15 -9.97 -14.84 -13.92
N THR A 16 -8.68 -14.64 -14.15
CA THR A 16 -8.03 -13.34 -13.98
C THR A 16 -8.68 -12.28 -14.87
N LEU A 17 -9.19 -12.67 -16.04
CA LEU A 17 -9.96 -11.79 -16.92
C LEU A 17 -11.30 -11.33 -16.31
N GLU A 18 -12.06 -12.21 -15.66
CA GLU A 18 -13.33 -11.86 -15.00
C GLU A 18 -13.10 -10.95 -13.77
N LEU A 19 -12.06 -11.26 -12.99
CA LEU A 19 -11.54 -10.44 -11.91
C LEU A 19 -11.25 -9.01 -12.37
N LEU A 20 -10.56 -8.90 -13.51
CA LEU A 20 -10.23 -7.62 -14.11
C LEU A 20 -11.48 -6.87 -14.56
N MET A 21 -12.44 -7.57 -15.17
CA MET A 21 -13.72 -6.98 -15.58
C MET A 21 -14.53 -6.49 -14.37
N LEU A 22 -14.48 -7.16 -13.22
CA LEU A 22 -15.09 -6.64 -11.99
C LEU A 22 -14.41 -5.36 -11.49
N CYS A 23 -13.08 -5.29 -11.59
CA CYS A 23 -12.30 -4.11 -11.22
C CYS A 23 -12.50 -2.92 -12.18
N VAL A 24 -12.64 -3.19 -13.49
CA VAL A 24 -12.74 -2.17 -14.54
C VAL A 24 -14.19 -1.76 -14.83
N CYS A 25 -15.15 -2.68 -14.72
CA CYS A 25 -16.54 -2.50 -15.15
C CYS A 25 -17.56 -2.39 -14.00
N SER A 26 -17.14 -2.18 -12.74
CA SER A 26 -18.05 -2.00 -11.60
C SER A 26 -19.12 -0.92 -11.90
N PRO A 27 -20.41 -1.30 -12.14
CA PRO A 27 -21.41 -0.45 -12.80
C PRO A 27 -21.99 0.67 -11.91
N SER A 28 -21.60 0.73 -10.64
CA SER A 28 -22.22 1.58 -9.62
C SER A 28 -21.41 2.83 -9.26
N SER A 29 -20.19 2.97 -9.77
CA SER A 29 -19.40 4.17 -9.51
C SER A 29 -19.50 5.12 -10.70
N LYS A 30 -20.04 6.32 -10.46
CA LYS A 30 -19.45 7.51 -11.08
C LYS A 30 -17.96 7.41 -10.73
N LEU A 31 -17.13 6.86 -11.62
CA LEU A 31 -15.71 6.70 -11.36
C LEU A 31 -15.21 8.03 -10.79
N PRO A 32 -14.50 8.06 -9.65
CA PRO A 32 -13.49 9.08 -9.50
C PRO A 32 -12.45 8.74 -10.58
N SER A 33 -12.71 9.20 -11.82
CA SER A 33 -11.81 9.13 -12.98
C SER A 33 -10.43 9.75 -12.69
N ALA A 34 -10.28 10.32 -11.49
CA ALA A 34 -9.08 10.83 -10.89
C ALA A 34 -8.11 9.77 -10.34
N SER A 35 -8.53 8.55 -9.97
CA SER A 35 -7.65 7.61 -9.25
C SER A 35 -6.64 6.90 -10.15
N PHE A 36 -7.05 6.49 -11.35
CA PHE A 36 -6.20 5.83 -12.37
C PHE A 36 -5.91 6.76 -13.52
N LYS A 37 -4.65 6.80 -13.95
CA LYS A 37 -4.22 7.77 -14.96
C LYS A 37 -3.45 7.20 -16.12
N ILE A 38 -2.78 6.07 -15.91
CA ILE A 38 -2.04 5.36 -16.96
C ILE A 38 -2.47 3.91 -16.89
N SER A 39 -3.23 3.46 -17.89
CA SER A 39 -3.65 2.05 -18.01
C SER A 39 -2.51 1.19 -18.54
N ASN A 40 -2.39 -0.03 -18.04
CA ASN A 40 -1.49 -1.01 -18.62
C ASN A 40 -2.01 -1.49 -19.99
N PRO A 41 -1.30 -1.28 -21.11
CA PRO A 41 -1.75 -1.77 -22.41
C PRO A 41 -1.72 -3.30 -22.51
N ASN A 42 -0.90 -3.98 -21.70
CA ASN A 42 -0.74 -5.43 -21.72
C ASN A 42 -1.68 -6.16 -20.73
N LEU A 43 -2.58 -5.42 -20.08
CA LEU A 43 -3.41 -5.89 -18.98
C LEU A 43 -4.13 -7.22 -19.25
N PHE A 44 -4.83 -7.30 -20.39
CA PHE A 44 -5.58 -8.51 -20.77
C PHE A 44 -4.66 -9.66 -21.19
N ALA A 45 -3.48 -9.36 -21.74
CA ALA A 45 -2.50 -10.39 -22.11
C ALA A 45 -1.83 -11.00 -20.87
N GLU A 46 -1.47 -10.17 -19.89
CA GLU A 46 -0.96 -10.62 -18.58
C GLU A 46 -2.00 -11.47 -17.85
N ALA A 47 -3.28 -11.06 -17.88
CA ALA A 47 -4.38 -11.83 -17.32
C ALA A 47 -4.52 -13.22 -17.98
N ALA A 48 -4.55 -13.27 -19.32
CA ALA A 48 -4.68 -14.52 -20.06
C ALA A 48 -3.48 -15.47 -19.83
N ALA A 49 -2.27 -14.92 -19.67
CA ALA A 49 -1.09 -15.71 -19.33
C ALA A 49 -1.22 -16.36 -17.94
N SER A 50 -1.73 -15.61 -16.95
CA SER A 50 -2.01 -16.16 -15.62
C SER A 50 -3.08 -17.25 -15.65
N ASP A 51 -4.14 -17.07 -16.44
CA ASP A 51 -5.17 -18.10 -16.63
C ASP A 51 -4.58 -19.38 -17.25
N ALA A 52 -3.62 -19.27 -18.17
CA ALA A 52 -2.89 -20.42 -18.71
C ALA A 52 -1.98 -21.11 -17.67
N HIS A 53 -1.33 -20.35 -16.78
CA HIS A 53 -0.58 -20.92 -15.65
C HIS A 53 -1.51 -21.72 -14.73
N ARG A 54 -2.68 -21.16 -14.40
CA ARG A 54 -3.69 -21.81 -13.56
C ARG A 54 -4.23 -23.09 -14.21
N ALA A 55 -4.61 -23.03 -15.49
CA ALA A 55 -5.14 -24.18 -16.24
C ALA A 55 -4.11 -25.31 -16.38
N SER A 56 -2.81 -24.99 -16.44
CA SER A 56 -1.74 -25.97 -16.50
C SER A 56 -1.23 -26.44 -15.13
N GLY A 57 -1.79 -25.95 -14.02
CA GLY A 57 -1.38 -26.28 -12.66
C GLY A 57 0.01 -25.74 -12.27
N LYS A 58 0.49 -24.69 -12.96
CA LYS A 58 1.83 -24.11 -12.82
C LYS A 58 1.79 -22.65 -12.38
N LEU A 59 1.10 -22.36 -11.28
CA LEU A 59 1.07 -21.00 -10.71
C LEU A 59 2.47 -20.51 -10.37
N LEU A 60 2.77 -19.25 -10.69
CA LEU A 60 4.05 -18.62 -10.37
C LEU A 60 4.19 -18.28 -8.89
N SER A 61 3.09 -17.92 -8.23
CA SER A 61 3.04 -17.60 -6.80
C SER A 61 1.60 -17.65 -6.27
N LYS A 62 1.43 -17.42 -4.96
CA LYS A 62 0.10 -17.19 -4.35
C LYS A 62 -0.62 -15.96 -4.91
N LEU A 63 0.12 -15.03 -5.54
CA LEU A 63 -0.40 -13.81 -6.14
C LEU A 63 -0.48 -13.85 -7.68
N ASP A 64 -0.26 -15.00 -8.31
CA ASP A 64 -0.39 -15.15 -9.76
C ASP A 64 -1.83 -14.82 -10.21
N GLY A 65 -1.95 -13.83 -11.09
CA GLY A 65 -3.21 -13.32 -11.62
C GLY A 65 -3.89 -12.29 -10.71
N ILE A 66 -3.28 -11.90 -9.59
CA ILE A 66 -3.90 -10.94 -8.67
C ILE A 66 -3.69 -9.50 -9.17
N PRO A 67 -4.77 -8.72 -9.36
CA PRO A 67 -4.66 -7.37 -9.90
C PRO A 67 -4.20 -6.36 -8.84
N TYR A 68 -3.29 -5.45 -9.21
CA TYR A 68 -2.80 -4.39 -8.33
C TYR A 68 -2.66 -3.03 -9.01
N THR A 69 -2.54 -1.98 -8.20
CA THR A 69 -2.26 -0.61 -8.67
C THR A 69 -0.90 -0.13 -8.18
N LEU A 70 -0.26 0.74 -8.94
CA LEU A 70 1.08 1.24 -8.61
C LEU A 70 1.10 2.77 -8.59
N LYS A 71 1.63 3.39 -7.54
CA LYS A 71 1.77 4.86 -7.50
C LYS A 71 2.63 5.36 -8.65
N ASP A 72 2.28 6.52 -9.19
CA ASP A 72 2.94 7.04 -10.39
C ASP A 72 4.45 7.32 -10.23
N GLY A 73 4.91 7.51 -8.99
CA GLY A 73 6.33 7.67 -8.68
C GLY A 73 7.19 6.42 -8.89
N PHE A 74 6.63 5.26 -9.21
CA PHE A 74 7.45 4.09 -9.53
C PHE A 74 7.80 4.05 -11.02
N LYS A 75 9.05 3.68 -11.34
CA LYS A 75 9.47 3.32 -12.69
C LYS A 75 8.74 2.05 -13.12
N TYR A 76 7.65 2.18 -13.87
CA TYR A 76 6.93 1.07 -14.50
C TYR A 76 5.89 1.67 -15.44
N LEU A 77 6.01 1.39 -16.74
CA LEU A 77 5.35 2.19 -17.79
C LEU A 77 5.71 3.69 -17.71
N ALA A 78 5.25 4.49 -18.67
CA ALA A 78 5.58 5.91 -18.73
C ALA A 78 5.04 6.71 -17.52
N PHE A 79 5.74 7.77 -17.13
CA PHE A 79 5.25 8.86 -16.27
C PHE A 79 5.02 10.08 -17.17
N ALA A 80 3.76 10.42 -17.47
CA ALA A 80 3.42 11.37 -18.53
C ALA A 80 4.13 10.98 -19.84
N ASN A 81 5.07 11.80 -20.34
CA ASN A 81 5.85 11.50 -21.55
C ASN A 81 7.22 10.86 -21.26
N LEU A 82 7.59 10.70 -19.99
CA LEU A 82 8.87 10.09 -19.59
C LEU A 82 8.74 8.57 -19.56
N LYS A 83 9.42 7.88 -20.48
CA LYS A 83 9.52 6.42 -20.46
C LYS A 83 10.67 6.00 -19.53
N PRO A 84 10.43 5.09 -18.57
CA PRO A 84 11.48 4.60 -17.71
C PRO A 84 12.49 3.77 -18.52
N ASN A 85 13.76 3.84 -18.13
CA ASN A 85 14.85 3.06 -18.73
C ASN A 85 14.93 1.62 -18.20
N GLU A 86 14.30 1.36 -17.05
CA GLU A 86 14.24 0.08 -16.35
C GLU A 86 13.00 0.07 -15.45
N ASN A 87 12.60 -1.10 -14.95
CA ASN A 87 11.51 -1.20 -13.99
C ASN A 87 12.02 -1.00 -12.55
N ALA A 88 11.15 -0.50 -11.68
CA ALA A 88 11.39 -0.48 -10.25
C ALA A 88 11.46 -1.92 -9.73
N PHE A 89 12.34 -2.18 -8.76
CA PHE A 89 12.54 -3.52 -8.21
C PHE A 89 11.22 -4.19 -7.80
N ILE A 90 10.36 -3.45 -7.09
CA ILE A 90 9.08 -4.00 -6.63
C ILE A 90 8.14 -4.36 -7.79
N ALA A 91 8.19 -3.62 -8.90
CA ALA A 91 7.36 -3.90 -10.06
C ALA A 91 7.86 -5.15 -10.79
N GLU A 92 9.19 -5.34 -10.86
CA GLU A 92 9.80 -6.58 -11.36
C GLU A 92 9.40 -7.78 -10.53
N LYS A 93 9.44 -7.68 -9.19
CA LYS A 93 9.05 -8.78 -8.29
C LYS A 93 7.57 -9.13 -8.40
N LEU A 94 6.70 -8.14 -8.50
CA LEU A 94 5.27 -8.38 -8.68
C LEU A 94 4.99 -9.02 -10.05
N ALA A 95 5.64 -8.57 -11.13
CA ALA A 95 5.50 -9.19 -12.45
C ALA A 95 6.03 -10.64 -12.47
N GLN A 96 7.18 -10.91 -11.84
CA GLN A 96 7.74 -12.26 -11.69
C GLN A 96 6.83 -13.19 -10.89
N ALA A 97 6.09 -12.65 -9.91
CA ALA A 97 5.10 -13.39 -9.14
C ALA A 97 3.78 -13.65 -9.89
N GLY A 98 3.63 -13.12 -11.12
CA GLY A 98 2.42 -13.24 -11.93
C GLY A 98 1.34 -12.21 -11.58
N CYS A 99 1.63 -11.21 -10.76
CA CYS A 99 0.65 -10.16 -10.45
C CYS A 99 0.36 -9.31 -11.68
N VAL A 100 -0.89 -8.88 -11.84
CA VAL A 100 -1.35 -8.13 -13.00
C VAL A 100 -1.51 -6.65 -12.65
N MET A 101 -0.74 -5.78 -13.29
CA MET A 101 -0.77 -4.34 -12.97
C MET A 101 -1.88 -3.65 -13.75
N ILE A 102 -2.91 -3.11 -13.08
CA ILE A 102 -4.05 -2.44 -13.74
C ILE A 102 -3.65 -1.09 -14.33
N GLY A 103 -2.98 -0.27 -13.52
CA GLY A 103 -2.54 1.04 -13.94
C GLY A 103 -1.85 1.83 -12.84
N LYS A 104 -1.30 2.98 -13.23
CA LYS A 104 -0.67 3.92 -12.32
C LYS A 104 -1.70 4.83 -11.65
N THR A 105 -1.46 5.12 -10.37
CA THR A 105 -2.35 5.91 -9.53
C THR A 105 -1.84 7.32 -9.27
N ASN A 106 -2.80 8.23 -9.13
CA ASN A 106 -2.55 9.67 -9.01
C ASN A 106 -1.77 10.06 -7.75
N MET A 107 -1.02 11.16 -7.85
CA MET A 107 -0.23 11.77 -6.80
C MET A 107 0.07 13.25 -7.13
N PRO A 108 0.33 14.11 -6.14
CA PRO A 108 0.81 15.48 -6.39
C PRO A 108 2.20 15.46 -7.06
N PRO A 109 2.62 16.58 -7.71
CA PRO A 109 3.94 16.67 -8.33
C PRO A 109 5.05 16.21 -7.38
N MET A 110 5.89 15.28 -7.85
CA MET A 110 7.08 14.82 -7.14
C MET A 110 6.84 14.18 -5.76
N ALA A 111 5.59 13.80 -5.45
CA ALA A 111 5.16 13.40 -4.10
C ALA A 111 5.32 14.49 -3.02
N ALA A 112 5.69 15.72 -3.39
CA ALA A 112 5.96 16.83 -2.48
C ALA A 112 4.65 17.50 -2.03
N GLY A 113 3.86 16.78 -1.24
CA GLY A 113 2.60 17.26 -0.71
C GLY A 113 1.62 16.13 -0.36
N GLY A 114 0.33 16.41 -0.47
CA GLY A 114 -0.73 15.43 -0.27
C GLY A 114 -1.87 15.57 -1.26
N MET A 115 -2.62 16.67 -1.20
CA MET A 115 -3.87 16.84 -1.96
C MET A 115 -3.82 18.00 -2.98
N GLN A 116 -2.65 18.57 -3.21
CA GLN A 116 -2.39 19.49 -4.32
C GLN A 116 -2.63 18.79 -5.66
N ARG A 117 -3.12 19.53 -6.65
CA ARG A 117 -3.39 18.99 -7.98
C ARG A 117 -2.10 18.92 -8.80
N GLY A 118 -1.78 17.74 -9.34
CA GLY A 118 -0.69 17.55 -10.31
C GLY A 118 -1.17 17.57 -11.75
N VAL A 119 -0.35 17.04 -12.67
CA VAL A 119 -0.69 16.89 -14.10
C VAL A 119 -1.98 16.09 -14.32
N TYR A 120 -2.33 15.22 -13.36
CA TYR A 120 -3.53 14.40 -13.38
C TYR A 120 -4.65 14.88 -12.44
N GLY A 121 -4.54 16.09 -11.89
CA GLY A 121 -5.48 16.61 -10.90
C GLY A 121 -5.25 16.03 -9.51
N ARG A 122 -6.33 15.70 -8.78
CA ARG A 122 -6.31 15.04 -7.46
C ARG A 122 -7.47 14.05 -7.35
N VAL A 123 -7.37 13.12 -6.41
CA VAL A 123 -8.39 12.11 -6.12
C VAL A 123 -9.37 12.58 -5.04
N GLU A 124 -10.62 12.16 -5.13
CA GLU A 124 -11.67 12.46 -4.14
C GLU A 124 -12.01 11.21 -3.33
N SER A 125 -12.44 11.40 -2.07
CA SER A 125 -12.69 10.29 -1.15
C SER A 125 -13.87 9.40 -1.59
N PRO A 126 -13.71 8.06 -1.56
CA PRO A 126 -14.81 7.13 -1.87
C PRO A 126 -15.81 7.02 -0.70
N TYR A 127 -15.43 7.47 0.50
CA TYR A 127 -16.29 7.45 1.69
C TYR A 127 -17.16 8.70 1.83
N ASN A 128 -16.59 9.88 1.56
CA ASN A 128 -17.31 11.14 1.71
C ASN A 128 -16.66 12.27 0.91
N THR A 129 -17.33 12.76 -0.13
CA THR A 129 -16.83 13.80 -1.05
C THR A 129 -16.63 15.17 -0.40
N LYS A 130 -17.12 15.39 0.83
CA LYS A 130 -16.88 16.62 1.60
C LYS A 130 -15.52 16.62 2.31
N TYR A 131 -14.85 15.47 2.40
CA TYR A 131 -13.58 15.32 3.10
C TYR A 131 -12.49 14.78 2.16
N LEU A 132 -11.25 15.12 2.45
CA LEU A 132 -10.10 14.68 1.67
C LEU A 132 -9.82 13.19 1.91
N THR A 133 -9.38 12.50 0.86
CA THR A 133 -8.97 11.08 0.95
C THR A 133 -7.58 10.88 1.57
N ALA A 134 -6.87 11.96 1.91
CA ALA A 134 -5.61 11.95 2.64
C ALA A 134 -5.36 13.32 3.30
N ALA A 135 -4.35 13.41 4.17
CA ALA A 135 -3.91 14.68 4.72
C ALA A 135 -3.40 15.61 3.60
N PHE A 136 -3.77 16.88 3.69
CA PHE A 136 -3.51 17.85 2.62
C PHE A 136 -2.01 18.04 2.34
N SER A 137 -1.18 18.11 3.39
CA SER A 137 0.24 18.45 3.27
C SER A 137 1.17 17.24 3.11
N SER A 138 0.73 16.03 3.45
CA SER A 138 1.53 14.81 3.33
C SER A 138 0.62 13.59 3.22
N GLY A 139 0.28 13.27 1.98
CA GLY A 139 -0.75 12.30 1.62
C GLY A 139 -0.66 11.88 0.16
N SER A 140 0.55 11.83 -0.37
CA SER A 140 0.77 11.76 -1.83
C SER A 140 0.39 10.42 -2.47
N SER A 141 0.22 9.34 -1.70
CA SER A 141 -0.32 8.06 -2.20
C SER A 141 -1.85 8.02 -2.22
N ASN A 142 -2.49 9.18 -2.43
CA ASN A 142 -3.96 9.33 -2.40
C ASN A 142 -4.66 8.41 -3.42
N GLY A 143 -4.18 8.32 -4.66
CA GLY A 143 -4.78 7.45 -5.67
C GLY A 143 -4.66 5.97 -5.35
N ALA A 144 -3.51 5.53 -4.83
CA ALA A 144 -3.29 4.15 -4.43
C ALA A 144 -4.29 3.74 -3.34
N ALA A 145 -4.40 4.52 -2.26
CA ALA A 145 -5.33 4.23 -1.18
C ALA A 145 -6.80 4.27 -1.62
N THR A 146 -7.22 5.30 -2.37
CA THR A 146 -8.59 5.37 -2.88
C THR A 146 -8.92 4.18 -3.78
N SER A 147 -8.01 3.79 -4.68
CA SER A 147 -8.22 2.66 -5.59
C SER A 147 -8.38 1.33 -4.84
N THR A 148 -7.58 1.10 -3.81
CA THR A 148 -7.65 -0.10 -2.98
C THR A 148 -8.94 -0.13 -2.16
N ALA A 149 -9.34 0.99 -1.54
CA ALA A 149 -10.58 1.04 -0.75
C ALA A 149 -11.84 0.90 -1.61
N ALA A 150 -11.84 1.48 -2.82
CA ALA A 150 -12.91 1.33 -3.79
C ALA A 150 -12.94 -0.05 -4.49
N SER A 151 -12.05 -0.97 -4.10
CA SER A 151 -11.92 -2.32 -4.71
C SER A 151 -11.65 -2.30 -6.22
N PHE A 152 -10.99 -1.25 -6.70
CA PHE A 152 -10.53 -1.21 -8.09
C PHE A 152 -9.33 -2.12 -8.34
N ALA A 153 -8.69 -2.63 -7.28
CA ALA A 153 -7.70 -3.69 -7.33
C ALA A 153 -7.69 -4.48 -6.01
N ALA A 154 -6.98 -5.60 -5.99
CA ALA A 154 -6.78 -6.38 -4.78
C ALA A 154 -5.97 -5.60 -3.73
N PHE A 155 -4.88 -4.96 -4.18
CA PHE A 155 -4.01 -4.11 -3.36
C PHE A 155 -3.41 -2.97 -4.20
N GLY A 156 -2.77 -2.02 -3.51
CA GLY A 156 -2.08 -0.89 -4.14
C GLY A 156 -0.69 -0.70 -3.55
N LEU A 157 0.25 -0.22 -4.36
CA LEU A 157 1.60 0.14 -3.93
C LEU A 157 1.74 1.66 -3.91
N GLY A 158 1.98 2.20 -2.72
CA GLY A 158 2.31 3.60 -2.48
C GLY A 158 3.77 3.80 -2.07
N SER A 159 4.09 5.02 -1.68
CA SER A 159 5.36 5.37 -1.05
C SER A 159 5.15 6.37 0.08
N GLU A 160 6.06 6.38 1.04
CA GLU A 160 6.05 7.31 2.16
C GLU A 160 7.41 7.97 2.37
N THR A 161 7.38 9.29 2.55
CA THR A 161 8.52 10.10 2.99
C THR A 161 8.28 10.65 4.40
N VAL A 162 7.06 11.12 4.69
CA VAL A 162 6.66 11.63 6.03
C VAL A 162 5.44 10.87 6.55
N SER A 163 4.31 10.96 5.82
CA SER A 163 3.07 10.24 6.15
C SER A 163 2.26 9.86 4.90
N SER A 164 2.93 9.86 3.74
CA SER A 164 2.28 9.71 2.43
C SER A 164 1.72 8.31 2.17
N GLY A 165 1.98 7.32 3.01
CA GLY A 165 1.32 6.01 3.01
C GLY A 165 0.26 5.90 4.10
N ARG A 166 0.65 6.17 5.36
CA ARG A 166 -0.22 6.04 6.54
C ARG A 166 -1.42 6.99 6.52
N SER A 167 -1.25 8.23 6.06
CA SER A 167 -2.35 9.19 6.02
C SER A 167 -3.43 8.81 5.01
N PRO A 168 -3.11 8.50 3.73
CA PRO A 168 -4.10 7.96 2.81
C PRO A 168 -4.74 6.66 3.32
N ALA A 169 -3.97 5.75 3.94
CA ALA A 169 -4.50 4.52 4.48
C ALA A 169 -5.56 4.76 5.57
N SER A 170 -5.27 5.66 6.52
CA SER A 170 -6.19 6.03 7.60
C SER A 170 -7.51 6.59 7.07
N ASN A 171 -7.46 7.52 6.10
CA ASN A 171 -8.65 8.13 5.52
C ASN A 171 -9.45 7.18 4.61
N ASN A 172 -8.91 6.01 4.28
CA ASN A 172 -9.54 5.02 3.42
C ASN A 172 -9.77 3.66 4.11
N GLY A 173 -9.56 3.56 5.43
CA GLY A 173 -9.81 2.34 6.20
C GLY A 173 -8.95 1.14 5.77
N LEU A 174 -7.68 1.38 5.43
CA LEU A 174 -6.77 0.35 4.91
C LEU A 174 -5.68 -0.05 5.90
N VAL A 175 -5.16 -1.25 5.71
CA VAL A 175 -3.89 -1.70 6.30
C VAL A 175 -2.73 -1.12 5.48
N CYS A 176 -1.73 -0.59 6.18
CA CYS A 176 -0.56 0.06 5.61
C CYS A 176 0.68 -0.36 6.38
N TYR A 177 1.70 -0.83 5.68
CA TYR A 177 2.98 -1.20 6.29
C TYR A 177 4.09 -0.26 5.81
N THR A 178 4.67 0.50 6.75
CA THR A 178 5.85 1.33 6.51
C THR A 178 7.08 0.58 7.04
N PRO A 179 7.92 0.00 6.17
CA PRO A 179 9.00 -0.86 6.58
C PRO A 179 10.13 -0.11 7.29
N SER A 180 10.91 -0.86 8.07
CA SER A 180 12.25 -0.42 8.49
C SER A 180 13.17 -0.23 7.29
N ARG A 181 14.23 0.58 7.46
CA ARG A 181 15.21 0.90 6.41
C ARG A 181 15.80 -0.38 5.80
N GLY A 182 15.82 -0.44 4.47
CA GLY A 182 16.40 -1.54 3.71
C GLY A 182 15.58 -2.84 3.63
N VAL A 183 14.44 -2.94 4.32
CA VAL A 183 13.60 -4.17 4.27
C VAL A 183 12.95 -4.34 2.90
N VAL A 184 12.43 -3.26 2.30
CA VAL A 184 11.90 -3.26 0.93
C VAL A 184 12.80 -2.34 0.09
N SER A 185 13.30 -2.83 -1.04
CA SER A 185 14.11 -2.00 -1.94
C SER A 185 13.29 -0.84 -2.48
N SER A 186 13.86 0.36 -2.43
CA SER A 186 13.31 1.58 -3.01
C SER A 186 13.83 1.84 -4.43
N ARG A 187 14.65 0.95 -5.00
CA ARG A 187 15.21 1.12 -6.35
C ARG A 187 14.09 1.30 -7.40
N GLY A 188 14.17 2.41 -8.12
CA GLY A 188 13.18 2.83 -9.12
C GLY A 188 11.94 3.55 -8.54
N LEU A 189 11.91 3.86 -7.24
CA LEU A 189 11.01 4.85 -6.67
C LEU A 189 11.55 6.26 -6.96
N TRP A 190 10.67 7.16 -7.40
CA TRP A 190 10.99 8.57 -7.59
C TRP A 190 11.32 9.21 -6.24
N PRO A 191 12.56 9.68 -6.04
CA PRO A 191 13.00 10.14 -4.72
C PRO A 191 12.37 11.50 -4.38
N LEU A 192 12.11 11.70 -3.09
CA LEU A 192 11.78 13.01 -2.50
C LEU A 192 12.82 13.37 -1.45
N TYR A 193 12.90 12.60 -0.37
CA TYR A 193 13.97 12.69 0.63
C TYR A 193 14.54 11.29 0.82
N VAL A 194 15.64 10.99 0.12
CA VAL A 194 16.21 9.62 0.01
C VAL A 194 16.52 8.94 1.33
N ILE A 195 16.71 9.71 2.41
CA ILE A 195 16.94 9.18 3.76
C ILE A 195 15.64 8.72 4.47
N CYS A 196 14.49 9.10 3.95
CA CYS A 196 13.15 8.85 4.51
C CYS A 196 12.26 8.00 3.59
N ASP A 197 12.53 7.98 2.29
CA ASP A 197 11.66 7.35 1.30
C ASP A 197 11.58 5.82 1.49
N VAL A 198 10.36 5.30 1.60
CA VAL A 198 10.07 3.87 1.68
C VAL A 198 8.88 3.49 0.79
N VAL A 199 8.90 2.25 0.28
CA VAL A 199 7.75 1.62 -0.39
C VAL A 199 6.71 1.23 0.65
N VAL A 200 5.43 1.43 0.33
CA VAL A 200 4.31 1.15 1.25
C VAL A 200 3.20 0.38 0.53
N PRO A 201 3.03 -0.93 0.80
CA PRO A 201 1.84 -1.65 0.38
C PRO A 201 0.59 -1.17 1.13
N LEU A 202 -0.54 -1.20 0.44
CA LEU A 202 -1.87 -0.83 0.94
C LEU A 202 -2.85 -1.95 0.62
N THR A 203 -3.45 -2.54 1.65
CA THR A 203 -4.38 -3.68 1.53
C THR A 203 -5.63 -3.47 2.39
N ARG A 204 -6.69 -4.25 2.15
CA ARG A 204 -7.91 -4.20 2.97
C ARG A 204 -7.83 -5.07 4.22
N THR A 205 -6.97 -6.10 4.22
CA THR A 205 -6.78 -7.00 5.37
C THR A 205 -5.29 -7.26 5.65
N ILE A 206 -5.01 -7.79 6.84
CA ILE A 206 -3.65 -8.17 7.26
C ILE A 206 -3.16 -9.39 6.46
N GLU A 207 -4.04 -10.35 6.15
CA GLU A 207 -3.69 -11.54 5.35
C GLU A 207 -3.22 -11.15 3.95
N ASP A 208 -3.93 -10.21 3.31
CA ASP A 208 -3.50 -9.67 2.01
C ASP A 208 -2.16 -8.95 2.13
N MET A 209 -1.93 -8.22 3.24
CA MET A 209 -0.66 -7.54 3.49
C MET A 209 0.48 -8.55 3.55
N LEU A 210 0.31 -9.63 4.31
CA LEU A 210 1.33 -10.67 4.47
C LEU A 210 1.64 -11.36 3.13
N ALA A 211 0.63 -11.66 2.32
CA ALA A 211 0.84 -12.22 0.98
C ALA A 211 1.61 -11.27 0.04
N VAL A 212 1.35 -9.96 0.12
CA VAL A 212 2.12 -8.95 -0.64
C VAL A 212 3.56 -8.87 -0.15
N LEU A 213 3.77 -8.92 1.16
CA LEU A 213 5.11 -8.85 1.75
C LEU A 213 6.00 -10.03 1.32
N GLU A 214 5.46 -11.25 1.22
CA GLU A 214 6.19 -12.42 0.70
C GLU A 214 6.86 -12.14 -0.68
N VAL A 215 6.22 -11.32 -1.52
CA VAL A 215 6.72 -10.99 -2.87
C VAL A 215 7.66 -9.78 -2.87
N ILE A 216 7.38 -8.74 -2.08
CA ILE A 216 8.11 -7.46 -2.20
C ILE A 216 9.32 -7.35 -1.25
N THR A 217 9.46 -8.22 -0.25
CA THR A 217 10.60 -8.21 0.69
C THR A 217 11.76 -9.09 0.24
N GLN A 218 11.87 -9.32 -1.07
CA GLN A 218 12.95 -10.11 -1.66
C GLN A 218 14.29 -9.33 -1.64
N PRO A 219 15.44 -10.02 -1.58
CA PRO A 219 16.74 -9.37 -1.73
C PRO A 219 16.87 -8.65 -3.08
N ASP A 220 17.48 -7.47 -3.07
CA ASP A 220 17.88 -6.71 -4.26
C ASP A 220 19.41 -6.68 -4.31
N PRO A 221 20.06 -7.37 -5.26
CA PRO A 221 21.52 -7.40 -5.36
C PRO A 221 22.09 -6.08 -5.90
N GLU A 222 21.27 -5.26 -6.56
CA GLU A 222 21.63 -3.92 -7.00
C GLU A 222 21.24 -2.90 -5.93
N THR A 223 22.21 -2.13 -5.45
CA THR A 223 22.01 -1.16 -4.37
C THR A 223 21.93 0.27 -4.89
N ILE A 224 22.41 0.55 -6.11
CA ILE A 224 22.40 1.88 -6.69
C ILE A 224 20.95 2.36 -6.84
N GLY A 225 20.67 3.54 -6.28
CA GLY A 225 19.33 4.13 -6.25
C GLY A 225 18.52 3.81 -4.99
N ASP A 226 19.04 2.98 -4.07
CA ASP A 226 18.53 2.84 -2.71
C ASP A 226 19.59 3.35 -1.71
N PHE A 227 19.40 4.56 -1.19
CA PHE A 227 20.39 5.24 -0.35
C PHE A 227 20.85 4.41 0.85
N TRP A 228 19.91 3.74 1.53
CA TRP A 228 20.24 3.00 2.76
C TRP A 228 21.01 1.72 2.47
N LYS A 229 20.76 1.07 1.33
CA LYS A 229 21.49 -0.12 0.90
C LYS A 229 22.85 0.19 0.27
N ASP A 230 22.99 1.36 -0.39
CA ASP A 230 24.21 1.75 -1.08
C ASP A 230 25.28 2.36 -0.17
N GLN A 231 24.87 3.04 0.90
CA GLN A 231 25.78 3.67 1.85
C GLN A 231 26.64 2.64 2.61
N ARG A 232 27.85 3.05 3.03
CA ARG A 232 28.87 2.17 3.63
C ARG A 232 29.15 2.45 5.11
N THR A 233 28.43 3.37 5.72
CA THR A 233 28.74 3.93 7.05
C THR A 233 27.94 3.25 8.16
N VAL A 234 26.67 2.96 7.92
CA VAL A 234 25.75 2.35 8.86
C VAL A 234 25.50 0.91 8.44
N THR A 235 25.85 -0.04 9.29
CA THR A 235 25.48 -1.44 9.07
C THR A 235 23.99 -1.60 9.24
N LEU A 236 23.28 -1.91 8.17
CA LEU A 236 21.88 -2.31 8.27
C LEU A 236 21.79 -3.75 8.79
N PRO A 237 20.80 -4.06 9.65
CA PRO A 237 20.49 -5.45 9.93
C PRO A 237 20.15 -6.13 8.61
N LYS A 238 20.58 -7.39 8.44
CA LYS A 238 20.04 -8.22 7.35
C LYS A 238 18.52 -8.12 7.47
N ALA A 239 17.85 -7.85 6.34
CA ALA A 239 16.39 -7.85 6.31
C ALA A 239 15.94 -9.11 7.04
N PHE A 240 15.04 -8.95 8.01
CA PHE A 240 14.50 -10.09 8.76
C PHE A 240 14.20 -11.18 7.74
N ASN A 241 14.60 -12.42 8.01
CA ASN A 241 14.33 -13.52 7.11
C ASN A 241 12.81 -13.74 7.09
N LEU A 242 12.12 -12.92 6.28
CA LEU A 242 10.70 -12.99 5.96
C LEU A 242 10.46 -14.11 4.94
N GLU A 243 11.49 -14.93 4.69
CA GLU A 243 11.39 -16.17 3.96
C GLU A 243 10.34 -17.09 4.59
N GLY A 244 9.57 -17.75 3.72
CA GLY A 244 8.52 -18.67 4.10
C GLY A 244 7.14 -18.02 4.17
N ASP A 245 6.19 -18.79 4.69
CA ASP A 245 4.79 -18.39 4.77
C ASP A 245 4.58 -17.37 5.89
N LEU A 246 4.28 -16.12 5.52
CA LEU A 246 4.06 -15.04 6.47
C LEU A 246 2.70 -15.12 7.16
N SER A 247 1.77 -15.95 6.68
CA SER A 247 0.49 -16.19 7.37
C SER A 247 0.67 -16.76 8.78
N ARG A 248 1.84 -17.36 9.07
CA ARG A 248 2.22 -17.80 10.43
C ARG A 248 2.27 -16.65 11.45
N LEU A 249 2.34 -15.40 11.00
CA LEU A 249 2.30 -14.21 11.85
C LEU A 249 0.88 -13.87 12.32
N CYS A 250 -0.16 -14.45 11.72
CA CYS A 250 -1.54 -14.30 12.16
C CYS A 250 -1.81 -15.17 13.39
N ASP A 251 -1.73 -14.57 14.57
CA ASP A 251 -2.08 -15.21 15.85
C ASP A 251 -3.05 -14.31 16.64
N ALA A 252 -4.27 -14.83 16.85
CA ALA A 252 -5.34 -14.16 17.59
C ALA A 252 -5.03 -13.97 19.09
N HIS A 253 -3.98 -14.60 19.61
CA HIS A 253 -3.56 -14.49 21.01
C HIS A 253 -2.24 -13.73 21.16
N SER A 254 -1.68 -13.21 20.07
CA SER A 254 -0.37 -12.54 20.05
C SER A 254 -0.28 -11.31 20.94
N LEU A 255 -1.42 -10.72 21.35
CA LEU A 255 -1.50 -9.56 22.22
C LEU A 255 -1.42 -9.88 23.72
N ARG A 256 -1.59 -11.14 24.13
CA ARG A 256 -1.57 -11.52 25.56
C ARG A 256 -0.22 -11.19 26.20
N GLY A 257 -0.26 -10.39 27.27
CA GLY A 257 0.90 -9.94 28.01
C GLY A 257 1.78 -8.91 27.28
N LYS A 258 1.36 -8.41 26.10
CA LYS A 258 2.08 -7.34 25.40
C LYS A 258 1.80 -6.01 26.07
N ARG A 259 2.83 -5.18 26.18
CA ARG A 259 2.73 -3.82 26.73
C ARG A 259 2.69 -2.81 25.59
N LEU A 260 1.60 -2.06 25.45
CA LEU A 260 1.39 -1.10 24.37
C LEU A 260 1.40 0.32 24.92
N ALA A 261 2.45 1.08 24.60
CA ALA A 261 2.54 2.49 24.99
C ALA A 261 1.79 3.38 23.99
N VAL A 262 0.87 4.21 24.50
CA VAL A 262 0.10 5.16 23.70
C VAL A 262 0.51 6.58 24.09
N PRO A 263 1.11 7.37 23.18
CA PRO A 263 1.49 8.74 23.50
C PRO A 263 0.26 9.63 23.76
N GLY A 264 0.19 10.21 24.96
CA GLY A 264 -0.95 11.06 25.38
C GLY A 264 -1.26 12.22 24.42
N MET A 265 -0.24 12.76 23.73
CA MET A 265 -0.43 13.82 22.73
C MET A 265 -1.36 13.45 21.55
N TYR A 266 -1.63 12.16 21.34
CA TYR A 266 -2.53 11.67 20.29
C TYR A 266 -3.92 11.25 20.79
N THR A 267 -4.16 11.30 22.10
CA THR A 267 -5.42 10.84 22.72
C THR A 267 -6.00 11.89 23.68
N GLU A 268 -5.18 12.35 24.61
CA GLU A 268 -5.52 13.21 25.76
C GLU A 268 -5.00 14.65 25.59
N GLY A 269 -4.10 14.87 24.64
CA GLY A 269 -3.43 16.14 24.40
C GLY A 269 -2.08 16.24 25.14
N ILE A 270 -1.43 17.40 25.06
CA ILE A 270 -0.18 17.66 25.76
C ILE A 270 -0.52 18.31 27.11
N SER A 271 -0.11 17.71 28.23
CA SER A 271 -0.23 18.31 29.56
C SER A 271 1.00 19.16 29.89
N GLY A 272 0.82 20.26 30.64
CA GLY A 272 1.91 21.09 31.19
C GLY A 272 2.32 22.30 30.35
N THR A 273 3.47 22.89 30.70
CA THR A 273 4.05 24.15 30.17
C THR A 273 4.65 24.03 28.76
N SER A 274 4.22 23.05 27.97
CA SER A 274 4.75 22.85 26.62
C SER A 274 4.37 24.01 25.71
N ILE A 275 5.36 24.62 25.06
CA ILE A 275 5.15 25.62 24.00
C ILE A 275 4.64 25.00 22.68
N SER A 276 4.56 23.67 22.61
CA SER A 276 4.13 22.95 21.41
C SER A 276 2.61 22.99 21.26
N LYS A 277 2.14 23.22 20.03
CA LYS A 277 0.73 23.14 19.70
C LYS A 277 0.23 21.70 19.81
N THR A 278 -0.75 21.46 20.67
CA THR A 278 -1.40 20.15 20.83
C THR A 278 -2.06 19.72 19.52
N PRO A 279 -1.83 18.47 19.05
CA PRO A 279 -2.57 17.92 17.92
C PRO A 279 -4.09 17.94 18.19
N PHE A 280 -4.86 18.37 17.20
CA PHE A 280 -6.33 18.28 17.30
C PHE A 280 -6.78 16.85 17.00
N VAL A 281 -7.57 16.28 17.91
CA VAL A 281 -8.21 14.97 17.76
C VAL A 281 -9.71 15.15 17.93
N SER A 282 -10.48 14.81 16.90
CA SER A 282 -11.94 14.96 16.94
C SER A 282 -12.59 13.99 17.92
N GLU A 283 -13.75 14.36 18.46
CA GLU A 283 -14.53 13.48 19.36
C GLU A 283 -14.90 12.13 18.71
N GLY A 284 -15.14 12.12 17.40
CA GLY A 284 -15.38 10.87 16.65
C GLY A 284 -14.18 9.94 16.70
N VAL A 285 -12.97 10.46 16.50
CA VAL A 285 -11.73 9.67 16.59
C VAL A 285 -11.48 9.20 18.02
N LYS A 286 -11.72 10.04 19.04
CA LYS A 286 -11.60 9.64 20.45
C LYS A 286 -12.52 8.47 20.81
N LYS A 287 -13.75 8.46 20.30
CA LYS A 287 -14.70 7.34 20.51
C LYS A 287 -14.20 6.03 19.89
N VAL A 288 -13.69 6.08 18.66
CA VAL A 288 -13.11 4.90 18.00
C VAL A 288 -11.85 4.42 18.73
N TRP A 289 -11.02 5.35 19.21
CA TRP A 289 -9.87 5.02 20.05
C TRP A 289 -10.28 4.33 21.35
N ALA A 290 -11.30 4.82 22.06
CA ALA A 290 -11.79 4.20 23.29
C ALA A 290 -12.23 2.75 23.06
N GLN A 291 -12.92 2.48 21.94
CA GLN A 291 -13.25 1.11 21.55
C GLN A 291 -12.01 0.27 21.28
N ALA A 292 -11.04 0.78 20.51
CA ALA A 292 -9.80 0.06 20.23
C ALA A 292 -9.02 -0.27 21.52
N GLN A 293 -9.00 0.63 22.50
CA GLN A 293 -8.40 0.37 23.82
C GLN A 293 -9.11 -0.78 24.56
N THR A 294 -10.45 -0.82 24.53
CA THR A 294 -11.23 -1.94 25.08
C THR A 294 -10.90 -3.25 24.36
N ASP A 295 -10.77 -3.23 23.04
CA ASP A 295 -10.47 -4.43 22.25
C ASP A 295 -9.06 -4.97 22.56
N LEU A 296 -8.07 -4.08 22.67
CA LEU A 296 -6.68 -4.42 23.02
C LEU A 296 -6.57 -5.02 24.42
N THR A 297 -7.20 -4.38 25.41
CA THR A 297 -7.17 -4.84 26.81
C THR A 297 -7.93 -6.13 27.00
N SER A 298 -9.08 -6.30 26.34
CA SER A 298 -9.85 -7.56 26.32
C SER A 298 -9.08 -8.70 25.65
N SER A 299 -8.13 -8.39 24.77
CA SER A 299 -7.21 -9.36 24.15
C SER A 299 -6.01 -9.71 25.04
N GLY A 300 -5.91 -9.14 26.24
CA GLY A 300 -4.86 -9.39 27.23
C GLY A 300 -3.62 -8.52 27.08
N ALA A 301 -3.66 -7.45 26.29
CA ALA A 301 -2.61 -6.43 26.29
C ALA A 301 -2.71 -5.52 27.53
N ILE A 302 -1.58 -4.93 27.91
CA ILE A 302 -1.41 -3.96 29.00
C ILE A 302 -1.07 -2.60 28.41
#